data_AF-A0A0T1WFE5-F1
#
_entry.id   AF-A0A0T1WFE5-F1
#
_cell.length_a   1.000
_cell.length_b   1.000
_cell.length_c   1.000
_cell.angle_alpha   90.00
_cell.angle_beta   90.00
_cell.angle_gamma   90.00
#
_symmetry.space_group_name_H-M   'P 1'
#
loop_
_entity.id
_entity.type
_entity.pdbx_description
1 polymer ?
#
loop_
_entity_poly.entity_id
_entity_poly.type
_entity_poly.pdbx_seq_one_letter_code
_entity_poly.pdbx_strand_id
1 'polypeptide(L)'
;MGDDVMATMGMQPAETTASDSSAQPFAAPPAVEPGEDPELVVTPTQQEFLDAVSEAGLNPSSELSALNIGSCVCQAKAARQSDQEVWDFILPMVRGDVRDSYGEPVAPPAGQVNSETSDYIRIATETLCQ
;
A
#
# COMPACT_ATOMS: atom_id res chain seq x y z
N MET A 1 -46.10 -29.45 -29.93
CA MET A 1 -45.64 -28.09 -30.27
C MET A 1 -44.45 -27.85 -29.35
N GLY A 2 -43.17 -27.78 -29.74
CA GLY A 2 -42.52 -27.30 -30.94
C GLY A 2 -41.43 -26.33 -30.44
N ASP A 3 -40.15 -26.70 -30.61
CA ASP A 3 -38.94 -25.90 -30.93
C ASP A 3 -38.87 -24.41 -30.51
N ASP A 4 -37.76 -23.75 -30.15
CA ASP A 4 -36.30 -23.96 -30.13
C ASP A 4 -35.67 -22.64 -29.58
N VAL A 5 -34.32 -22.52 -29.59
CA VAL A 5 -33.44 -21.33 -29.52
C VAL A 5 -33.01 -20.84 -28.12
N MET A 6 -31.75 -20.58 -27.75
CA MET A 6 -30.44 -20.54 -28.43
C MET A 6 -29.29 -20.74 -27.40
N ALA A 7 -28.14 -21.19 -27.92
CA ALA A 7 -26.82 -21.28 -27.32
C ALA A 7 -26.12 -19.90 -27.08
N THR A 8 -24.86 -19.98 -26.60
CA THR A 8 -23.81 -18.94 -26.54
C THR A 8 -23.73 -18.21 -25.18
N MET A 9 -22.60 -18.04 -24.52
CA MET A 9 -21.25 -17.74 -25.02
C MET A 9 -20.23 -18.15 -23.95
N GLY A 10 -19.19 -18.89 -24.33
CA GLY A 10 -17.96 -18.95 -23.55
C GLY A 10 -17.28 -17.58 -23.61
N MET A 11 -17.09 -16.94 -22.46
CA MET A 11 -16.24 -15.76 -22.38
C MET A 11 -14.81 -16.24 -22.16
N GLN A 12 -14.04 -16.27 -23.24
CA GLN A 12 -12.59 -16.41 -23.21
C GLN A 12 -12.02 -15.22 -22.42
N PRO A 13 -11.02 -15.40 -21.53
CA PRO A 13 -10.26 -14.26 -21.04
C PRO A 13 -9.61 -13.59 -22.24
N ALA A 14 -9.74 -12.27 -22.32
CA ALA A 14 -9.13 -11.46 -23.36
C ALA A 14 -7.61 -11.75 -23.43
N GLU A 15 -7.17 -12.32 -24.55
CA GLU A 15 -5.77 -12.25 -24.95
C GLU A 15 -5.50 -10.80 -25.36
N THR A 16 -5.09 -9.97 -24.39
CA THR A 16 -4.54 -8.65 -24.70
C THR A 16 -3.20 -8.86 -25.38
N THR A 17 -3.19 -8.70 -26.69
CA THR A 17 -2.00 -8.68 -27.52
C THR A 17 -1.04 -7.60 -27.03
N ALA A 18 0.23 -7.99 -26.90
CA ALA A 18 1.34 -7.14 -26.54
C ALA A 18 1.39 -5.86 -27.37
N SER A 19 1.54 -4.72 -26.67
CA SER A 19 2.04 -3.49 -27.26
C SER A 19 3.39 -3.19 -26.60
N ASP A 20 4.40 -3.14 -27.45
CA ASP A 20 5.81 -2.86 -27.17
C ASP A 20 5.99 -1.59 -26.34
N SER A 21 6.52 -1.75 -25.13
CA SER A 21 7.26 -0.74 -24.37
C SER A 21 7.98 -1.44 -23.23
N SER A 22 9.27 -1.17 -23.12
CA SER A 22 10.29 -1.82 -22.29
C SER A 22 10.02 -1.80 -20.77
N ALA A 23 9.01 -2.53 -20.31
CA ALA A 23 8.83 -2.85 -18.89
C ALA A 23 9.26 -4.30 -18.67
N GLN A 24 10.26 -4.50 -17.80
CA GLN A 24 10.53 -5.82 -17.22
C GLN A 24 9.19 -6.41 -16.74
N PRO A 25 8.82 -7.65 -17.11
CA PRO A 25 7.64 -8.26 -16.56
C PRO A 25 7.86 -8.40 -15.05
N PHE A 26 7.08 -7.66 -14.25
CA PHE A 26 6.88 -8.05 -12.86
C PHE A 26 6.41 -9.50 -12.91
N ALA A 27 7.20 -10.40 -12.33
CA ALA A 27 6.84 -11.80 -12.23
C ALA A 27 5.42 -11.86 -11.66
N ALA A 28 4.54 -12.63 -12.33
CA ALA A 28 3.19 -12.83 -11.84
C ALA A 28 3.30 -13.31 -10.37
N PRO A 29 2.56 -12.70 -9.43
CA PRO A 29 2.54 -13.18 -8.06
C PRO A 29 2.09 -14.65 -8.07
N PRO A 30 2.67 -15.49 -7.20
CA PRO A 30 2.24 -16.89 -7.11
C PRO A 30 0.74 -16.94 -6.87
N ALA A 31 0.08 -17.92 -7.49
CA ALA A 31 -1.34 -18.15 -7.27
C ALA A 31 -1.56 -18.45 -5.77
N VAL A 32 -2.24 -17.54 -5.07
CA VAL A 32 -2.65 -17.73 -3.69
C VAL A 32 -3.90 -18.60 -3.71
N GLU A 33 -3.91 -19.70 -2.97
CA GLU A 33 -5.07 -20.57 -2.86
C GLU A 33 -6.27 -19.78 -2.30
N PRO A 34 -7.51 -20.04 -2.75
CA PRO A 34 -8.68 -19.32 -2.25
C PRO A 34 -8.87 -19.57 -0.74
N GLY A 35 -8.63 -18.56 0.08
CA GLY A 35 -8.84 -18.60 1.53
C GLY A 35 -7.59 -18.51 2.39
N GLU A 36 -6.40 -18.39 1.80
CA GLU A 36 -5.17 -18.04 2.51
C GLU A 36 -4.86 -16.56 2.28
N ASP A 37 -4.81 -15.77 3.36
CA ASP A 37 -4.23 -14.43 3.29
C ASP A 37 -2.73 -14.60 3.01
N PRO A 38 -2.16 -13.96 1.98
CA PRO A 38 -0.74 -14.09 1.68
C PRO A 38 0.08 -13.64 2.88
N GLU A 39 0.93 -14.52 3.39
CA GLU A 39 1.84 -14.20 4.50
C GLU A 39 2.77 -13.06 4.06
N LEU A 40 2.74 -11.96 4.82
CA LEU A 40 3.59 -10.81 4.58
C LEU A 40 5.03 -11.17 4.96
N VAL A 41 5.84 -11.54 3.96
CA VAL A 41 7.27 -11.77 4.17
C VAL A 41 7.99 -10.43 4.23
N VAL A 42 8.49 -10.06 5.40
CA VAL A 42 9.22 -8.82 5.65
C VAL A 42 10.74 -9.02 5.62
N THR A 43 11.47 -8.05 5.07
CA THR A 43 12.94 -7.99 5.16
C THR A 43 13.39 -7.46 6.53
N PRO A 44 14.66 -7.66 6.93
CA PRO A 44 15.18 -7.10 8.19
C PRO A 44 15.02 -5.57 8.28
N THR A 45 15.26 -4.84 7.18
CA THR A 45 15.07 -3.38 7.12
C THR A 45 13.60 -2.99 7.26
N GLN A 46 12.69 -3.76 6.65
CA GLN A 46 11.25 -3.53 6.79
C GLN A 46 10.79 -3.79 8.23
N GLN A 47 11.32 -4.82 8.89
CA GLN A 47 11.06 -5.08 10.31
C GLN A 47 11.56 -3.94 11.19
N GLU A 48 12.77 -3.43 10.97
CA GLU A 48 13.32 -2.30 11.73
C GLU A 48 12.45 -1.04 11.59
N PHE A 49 11.91 -0.80 10.39
CA PHE A 49 10.94 0.26 10.17
C PHE A 49 9.64 0.05 10.96
N LEU A 50 9.06 -1.16 10.94
CA LEU A 50 7.83 -1.48 11.66
C LEU A 50 8.01 -1.39 13.20
N ASP A 51 9.17 -1.82 13.69
CA ASP A 51 9.53 -1.70 15.10
C ASP A 51 9.61 -0.22 15.51
N ALA A 52 10.28 0.62 14.71
CA ALA A 52 10.38 2.06 14.97
C ALA A 52 9.03 2.80 14.89
N VAL A 53 8.13 2.39 13.98
CA VAL A 53 6.74 2.88 13.91
C VAL A 53 5.99 2.54 15.20
N SER A 54 6.13 1.30 15.67
CA SER A 54 5.49 0.82 16.90
C SER A 54 6.03 1.53 18.16
N GLU A 55 7.35 1.72 18.24
CA GLU A 55 8.01 2.45 19.33
C GLU A 55 7.62 3.93 19.39
N ALA A 56 7.35 4.55 18.22
CA ALA A 56 6.83 5.91 18.14
C ALA A 56 5.33 6.01 18.51
N GLY A 57 4.66 4.88 18.77
CA GLY A 57 3.26 4.84 19.20
C GLY A 57 2.26 5.05 18.07
N LEU A 58 2.69 4.90 16.81
CA LEU A 58 1.79 4.93 15.66
C LEU A 58 0.95 3.64 15.64
N ASN A 59 -0.31 3.75 15.23
CA ASN A 59 -1.24 2.63 15.14
C ASN A 59 -1.74 2.47 13.69
N PRO A 60 -0.90 1.90 12.78
CA PRO A 60 -1.31 1.65 11.41
C PRO A 60 -2.53 0.73 11.31
N SER A 61 -3.29 0.84 10.23
CA SER A 61 -4.41 -0.08 9.97
C SER A 61 -3.91 -1.52 9.72
N SER A 62 -2.68 -1.66 9.20
CA SER A 62 -1.95 -2.93 9.05
C SER A 62 -0.46 -2.69 8.83
N GLU A 63 0.38 -3.69 9.07
CA GLU A 63 1.82 -3.63 8.75
C GLU A 63 2.06 -3.35 7.26
N LEU A 64 1.26 -3.95 6.37
CA LEU A 64 1.33 -3.68 4.94
C LEU A 64 1.01 -2.21 4.61
N SER A 65 0.04 -1.60 5.30
CA SER A 65 -0.28 -0.17 5.13
C SER A 65 0.91 0.71 5.54
N ALA A 66 1.51 0.43 6.70
CA ALA A 66 2.71 1.13 7.17
C ALA A 66 3.87 1.01 6.18
N LEU A 67 4.15 -0.20 5.68
CA LEU A 67 5.21 -0.45 4.70
C LEU A 67 4.94 0.26 3.37
N ASN A 68 3.69 0.32 2.92
CA ASN A 68 3.31 1.06 1.73
C ASN A 68 3.55 2.57 1.90
N ILE A 69 3.13 3.16 3.03
CA ILE A 69 3.40 4.56 3.37
C ILE A 69 4.91 4.84 3.39
N GLY A 70 5.68 4.01 4.11
CA GLY A 70 7.14 4.15 4.18
C GLY A 70 7.82 4.04 2.81
N SER A 71 7.40 3.09 1.98
CA SER A 71 7.92 2.94 0.60
C SER A 71 7.64 4.17 -0.26
N CYS A 72 6.45 4.76 -0.12
CA CYS A 72 6.06 6.00 -0.78
C CYS A 72 6.93 7.20 -0.35
N VAL A 73 7.30 7.29 0.93
CA VAL A 73 8.28 8.30 1.41
C VAL A 73 9.60 8.12 0.66
N CYS A 74 10.14 6.89 0.62
CA CYS A 74 11.43 6.64 -0.02
C CYS A 74 11.43 6.96 -1.52
N GLN A 75 10.35 6.64 -2.22
CA GLN A 75 10.18 7.00 -3.63
C GLN A 75 10.17 8.51 -3.84
N ALA A 76 9.42 9.27 -3.03
CA ALA A 76 9.36 10.72 -3.14
C ALA A 76 10.74 11.36 -2.86
N LYS A 77 11.47 10.85 -1.87
CA LYS A 77 12.84 11.32 -1.57
C LYS A 77 13.84 10.97 -2.67
N ALA A 78 13.78 9.75 -3.21
CA ALA A 78 14.62 9.35 -4.35
C ALA A 78 14.34 10.21 -5.60
N ALA A 79 13.10 10.67 -5.78
CA ALA A 79 12.70 11.61 -6.82
C ALA A 79 13.14 13.07 -6.54
N ARG A 80 13.79 13.35 -5.40
CA ARG A 80 14.23 14.69 -4.98
C ARG A 80 13.08 15.70 -4.86
N GLN A 81 11.90 15.23 -4.47
CA GLN A 81 10.80 16.09 -4.08
C GLN A 81 11.22 16.95 -2.88
N SER A 82 10.72 18.18 -2.79
CA SER A 82 10.89 19.02 -1.61
C SER A 82 10.16 18.43 -0.40
N ASP A 83 10.53 18.84 0.82
CA ASP A 83 9.87 18.37 2.05
C ASP A 83 8.36 18.64 2.03
N GLN A 84 7.94 19.75 1.42
CA GLN A 84 6.52 20.08 1.26
C GLN A 84 5.81 19.14 0.27
N GLU A 85 6.45 18.80 -0.85
CA GLU A 85 5.89 17.85 -1.83
C GLU A 85 5.80 16.44 -1.27
N VAL A 86 6.79 16.02 -0.46
CA VAL A 86 6.72 14.75 0.29
C VAL A 86 5.56 14.80 1.28
N TRP A 87 5.43 15.87 2.05
CA TRP A 87 4.33 16.03 3.00
C TRP A 87 2.96 15.95 2.33
N ASP A 88 2.75 16.70 1.25
CA ASP A 88 1.47 16.77 0.53
C ASP A 88 1.09 15.42 -0.09
N PHE A 89 2.08 14.59 -0.45
CA PHE A 89 1.86 13.24 -0.95
C PHE A 89 1.50 12.24 0.16
N ILE A 90 2.15 12.31 1.31
CA ILE A 90 2.01 11.33 2.39
C ILE A 90 0.81 11.61 3.30
N LEU A 91 0.50 12.88 3.55
CA LEU A 91 -0.62 13.32 4.39
C LEU A 91 -1.97 12.63 4.06
N PRO A 92 -2.42 12.54 2.78
CA PRO A 92 -3.68 11.85 2.47
C PRO A 92 -3.63 10.35 2.72
N MET A 93 -2.46 9.70 2.58
CA MET A 93 -2.31 8.27 2.87
C MET A 93 -2.45 7.99 4.37
N VAL A 94 -1.71 8.75 5.19
CA VAL A 94 -1.76 8.64 6.65
C VAL A 94 -3.15 8.97 7.18
N ARG A 95 -3.85 9.94 6.59
CA ARG A 95 -5.26 10.22 6.94
C ARG A 95 -6.17 9.00 6.73
N GLY A 96 -5.96 8.26 5.63
CA GLY A 96 -6.68 7.02 5.35
C GLY A 96 -6.36 5.93 6.36
N ASP A 97 -5.07 5.68 6.58
CA ASP A 97 -4.55 4.69 7.52
C ASP A 97 -5.06 4.92 8.95
N VAL A 98 -4.98 6.16 9.43
CA VAL A 98 -5.52 6.57 10.73
C VAL A 98 -7.02 6.30 10.79
N ARG A 99 -7.82 6.74 9.80
CA ARG A 99 -9.26 6.49 9.84
C ARG A 99 -9.57 4.99 9.89
N ASP A 100 -8.84 4.19 9.13
CA ASP A 100 -9.08 2.76 9.02
C ASP A 100 -8.60 2.00 10.28
N SER A 101 -7.67 2.55 11.06
CA SER A 101 -7.21 1.96 12.33
C SER A 101 -8.13 2.19 13.53
N TYR A 102 -8.94 3.27 13.54
CA TYR A 102 -9.88 3.56 14.63
C TYR A 102 -11.17 2.74 14.60
N GLY A 103 -11.55 2.23 13.42
CA GLY A 103 -12.85 1.59 13.20
C GLY A 103 -14.02 2.56 13.33
N GLU A 104 -15.03 2.42 12.47
CA GLU A 104 -16.26 3.21 12.59
C GLU A 104 -16.93 2.96 13.96
N PRO A 105 -17.34 3.99 14.74
CA PRO A 105 -17.55 5.40 14.38
C PRO A 105 -16.57 6.38 15.09
N VAL A 106 -15.40 5.92 15.55
CA VAL A 106 -14.53 6.76 16.38
C VAL A 106 -13.74 7.74 15.50
N ALA A 107 -14.01 9.03 15.67
CA ALA A 107 -13.23 10.07 15.00
C ALA A 107 -11.83 10.17 15.63
N PRO A 108 -10.75 10.19 14.82
CA PRO A 108 -9.39 10.38 15.32
C PRO A 108 -9.22 11.73 16.04
N PRO A 109 -8.39 11.81 17.09
CA PRO A 109 -7.98 13.06 17.73
C PRO A 109 -7.55 14.16 16.75
N ALA A 110 -7.95 15.40 17.04
CA ALA A 110 -7.55 16.56 16.24
C ALA A 110 -6.02 16.74 16.27
N GLY A 111 -5.40 16.78 15.09
CA GLY A 111 -3.95 16.96 14.92
C GLY A 111 -3.14 15.66 14.83
N GLN A 112 -3.73 14.51 15.13
CA GLN A 112 -3.05 13.20 15.06
C GLN A 112 -2.52 12.90 13.67
N VAL A 113 -3.32 13.15 12.63
CA VAL A 113 -2.91 12.91 11.24
C VAL A 113 -1.63 13.67 10.90
N ASN A 114 -1.47 14.91 11.37
CA ASN A 114 -0.28 15.70 11.09
C ASN A 114 0.93 15.19 11.88
N SER A 115 0.78 14.84 13.16
CA SER A 115 1.88 14.27 13.94
C SER A 115 2.35 12.94 13.36
N GLU A 116 1.42 12.04 13.05
CA GLU A 116 1.74 10.74 12.46
C GLU A 116 2.35 10.89 11.06
N THR A 117 1.89 11.86 10.26
CA THR A 117 2.52 12.17 8.96
C THR A 117 3.99 12.57 9.15
N SER A 118 4.26 13.44 10.11
CA SER A 118 5.63 13.85 10.43
C SER A 118 6.48 12.67 10.90
N ASP A 119 5.92 11.79 11.74
CA ASP A 119 6.64 10.63 12.27
C ASP A 119 6.89 9.57 11.20
N TYR A 120 5.92 9.26 10.34
CA TYR A 120 6.13 8.36 9.20
C TYR A 120 7.24 8.83 8.28
N ILE A 121 7.25 10.13 7.92
CA ILE A 121 8.29 10.70 7.05
C ILE A 121 9.67 10.60 7.70
N ARG A 122 9.77 10.91 9.00
CA ARG A 122 11.01 10.83 9.77
C ARG A 122 11.52 9.39 9.90
N ILE A 123 10.68 8.48 10.39
CA ILE A 123 11.06 7.09 10.64
C ILE A 123 11.44 6.40 9.34
N ALA A 124 10.64 6.52 8.28
CA ALA A 124 10.97 5.94 6.98
C ALA A 124 12.32 6.47 6.45
N THR A 125 12.57 7.77 6.59
CA THR A 125 13.85 8.37 6.21
C THR A 125 15.04 7.76 6.97
N GLU A 126 14.88 7.52 8.26
CA GLU A 126 15.96 7.05 9.15
C GLU A 126 16.25 5.55 8.95
N THR A 127 15.21 4.74 8.78
CA THR A 127 15.33 3.27 8.84
C THR A 127 15.14 2.58 7.49
N LEU A 128 14.34 3.14 6.58
CA LEU A 128 13.92 2.44 5.36
C LEU A 128 14.55 2.98 4.07
N CYS A 129 14.78 4.29 3.97
CA CYS A 129 15.17 4.96 2.72
C CYS A 129 16.69 5.01 2.45
N GLN A 130 17.45 4.04 2.96
CA GLN A 130 18.91 3.99 2.85
C GLN A 130 19.40 3.43 1.50
#